data_AF-A0A537SE09-F1
#
_entry.id   AF-A0A537SE09-F1
#
_cell.length_a   1.000
_cell.length_b   1.000
_cell.length_c   1.000
_cell.angle_alpha   90.00
_cell.angle_beta   90.00
_cell.angle_gamma   90.00
#
_symmetry.space_group_name_H-M   'P 1'
#
loop_
_entity.id
_entity.type
_entity.pdbx_description
1 polymer ?
#
loop_
_entity_poly.entity_id
_entity_poly.type
_entity_poly.pdbx_seq_one_letter_code
_entity_poly.pdbx_strand_id
1 'polypeptide(L)'
;MHGTAWTGDLVAERLIAVFRDISRDIPIYSPQKGVLLRVGAEDRPIDGLNLIASVQRILGQPAAARLLQWARMRATGESIRSFCLESGRNRSIFYYWRKRMLEKVAASLNAERAGQVAVPITRQKRGYR
;
A
#
# COMPACT_ATOMS: atom_id res chain seq x y z
N MET A 1 13.81 10.46 -18.49
CA MET A 1 12.91 9.32 -18.80
C MET A 1 11.57 9.58 -18.14
N HIS A 2 10.51 9.83 -18.90
CA HIS A 2 9.17 9.96 -18.34
C HIS A 2 8.77 8.60 -17.75
N GLY A 3 8.88 8.46 -16.42
CA GLY A 3 8.53 7.21 -15.73
C GLY A 3 7.12 6.75 -16.11
N THR A 4 6.91 5.44 -16.22
CA THR A 4 5.63 4.83 -16.59
C THR A 4 4.49 5.31 -15.67
N ALA A 5 3.27 5.46 -16.19
CA ALA A 5 2.10 5.76 -15.38
C ALA A 5 1.85 4.61 -14.37
N TRP A 6 1.42 4.95 -13.15
CA TRP A 6 1.08 3.95 -12.16
C TRP A 6 -0.17 3.19 -12.59
N THR A 7 -0.08 1.86 -12.57
CA THR A 7 -1.23 0.96 -12.72
C THR A 7 -1.40 0.15 -11.44
N GLY A 8 -2.58 -0.43 -11.22
CA GLY A 8 -2.81 -1.28 -10.04
C GLY A 8 -1.83 -2.46 -9.97
N ASP A 9 -1.48 -3.03 -11.12
CA ASP A 9 -0.53 -4.13 -11.23
C ASP A 9 0.91 -3.67 -10.93
N LEU A 10 1.32 -2.49 -11.40
CA LEU A 10 2.64 -1.93 -11.07
C LEU A 10 2.76 -1.61 -9.58
N VAL A 11 1.72 -1.06 -8.95
CA VAL A 11 1.67 -0.85 -7.50
C VAL A 11 1.81 -2.18 -6.75
N ALA A 12 1.11 -3.22 -7.20
CA ALA A 12 1.19 -4.55 -6.62
C ALA A 12 2.61 -5.12 -6.71
N GLU A 13 3.20 -5.11 -7.90
CA GLU A 13 4.56 -5.60 -8.14
C GLU A 13 5.57 -4.88 -7.25
N ARG A 14 5.50 -3.55 -7.21
CA ARG A 14 6.41 -2.72 -6.42
C ARG A 14 6.24 -2.96 -4.93
N LEU A 15 5.02 -3.02 -4.40
CA LEU A 15 4.78 -3.34 -3.00
C LEU A 15 5.35 -4.71 -2.60
N ILE A 16 5.19 -5.72 -3.47
CA ILE A 16 5.75 -7.05 -3.23
C ILE A 16 7.28 -7.00 -3.24
N ALA A 17 7.88 -6.29 -4.18
CA ALA A 17 9.33 -6.10 -4.24
C ALA A 17 9.87 -5.43 -2.96
N VAL A 18 9.23 -4.35 -2.49
CA VAL A 18 9.61 -3.66 -1.25
C VAL A 18 9.62 -4.63 -0.07
N PHE A 19 8.58 -5.46 0.10
CA PHE A 19 8.56 -6.44 1.18
C PHE A 19 9.58 -7.57 1.00
N ARG A 20 9.92 -7.97 -0.23
CA ARG A 20 10.98 -8.95 -0.47
C ARG A 20 12.34 -8.39 -0.05
N ASP A 21 12.60 -7.13 -0.35
CA ASP A 21 13.86 -6.47 0.00
C ASP A 21 13.99 -6.29 1.51
N ILE A 22 12.94 -5.78 2.18
CA ILE A 22 12.90 -5.67 3.65
C ILE A 22 13.10 -7.05 4.31
N SER A 23 12.50 -8.10 3.76
CA SER A 23 12.61 -9.46 4.34
C SER A 23 13.99 -10.08 4.13
N ARG A 24 14.81 -9.57 3.19
CA ARG A 24 16.18 -10.05 2.97
C ARG A 24 17.17 -9.44 3.96
N ASP A 25 17.02 -8.15 4.26
CA ASP A 25 17.99 -7.40 5.08
C ASP A 25 17.70 -7.45 6.60
N ILE A 26 16.54 -7.96 7.02
CA ILE A 26 16.16 -8.04 8.43
C ILE A 26 16.06 -9.51 8.86
N PRO A 27 17.12 -10.09 9.49
CA PRO A 27 16.96 -11.34 10.22
C PRO A 27 15.88 -11.18 11.30
N ILE A 28 15.04 -12.20 11.45
CA ILE A 28 13.73 -12.25 12.15
C ILE A 28 13.75 -11.81 13.64
N TYR A 29 14.90 -11.41 14.20
CA TYR A 29 15.10 -11.15 15.63
C TYR A 29 15.41 -9.69 16.00
N SER A 30 14.68 -8.69 15.49
CA SER A 30 14.81 -7.34 16.09
C SER A 30 13.50 -6.56 16.17
N PRO A 31 13.00 -6.25 17.37
CA PRO A 31 11.88 -5.35 17.57
C PRO A 31 12.37 -3.91 17.49
N GLN A 32 12.30 -3.27 16.31
CA GLN A 32 12.64 -1.85 16.22
C GLN A 32 11.43 -0.94 16.42
N LYS A 33 11.47 -0.23 17.54
CA LYS A 33 10.74 1.00 17.85
C LYS A 33 11.10 2.09 16.82
N GLY A 34 10.07 2.69 16.21
CA GLY A 34 10.05 4.09 15.78
C GLY A 34 11.16 4.53 14.81
N VAL A 35 11.09 4.11 13.54
CA VAL A 35 11.85 4.78 12.48
C VAL A 35 11.01 5.94 11.93
N LEU A 36 11.39 7.17 12.28
CA LEU A 36 10.88 8.40 11.66
C LEU A 36 11.65 8.63 10.36
N LEU A 37 11.04 8.28 9.21
CA LEU A 37 11.64 8.55 7.90
C LEU A 37 11.19 9.91 7.38
N ARG A 38 12.18 10.76 7.10
CA ARG A 38 12.03 12.06 6.45
C ARG A 38 11.67 11.83 4.97
N VAL A 39 10.46 12.19 4.58
CA VAL A 39 10.01 12.19 3.17
C VAL A 39 10.66 13.39 2.48
N GLY A 40 11.80 13.17 1.82
CA GLY A 40 12.45 14.16 0.97
C GLY A 40 11.84 14.16 -0.43
N ALA A 41 11.37 15.33 -0.87
CA ALA A 41 10.90 15.59 -2.23
C ALA A 41 12.11 15.74 -3.17
N GLU A 42 12.51 14.65 -3.81
CA GLU A 42 13.31 14.69 -5.04
C GLU A 42 12.62 13.81 -6.07
N ASP A 43 12.80 14.11 -7.35
CA ASP A 43 12.23 13.53 -8.58
C ASP A 43 12.42 12.00 -8.78
N ARG A 44 12.75 11.28 -7.71
CA ARG A 44 12.90 9.83 -7.68
C ARG A 44 11.54 9.16 -7.79
N PRO A 45 11.44 8.03 -8.50
CA PRO A 45 10.23 7.20 -8.46
C PRO A 45 9.91 6.87 -6.99
N ILE A 46 8.66 7.03 -6.58
CA ILE A 46 8.19 6.62 -5.25
C ILE A 46 8.46 5.12 -5.11
N ASP A 47 9.46 4.77 -4.32
CA ASP A 47 9.92 3.40 -4.13
C ASP A 47 10.19 3.09 -2.65
N GLY A 48 10.40 1.82 -2.33
CA GLY A 48 10.77 1.38 -0.98
C GLY A 48 9.72 1.75 0.07
N LEU A 49 10.19 2.24 1.21
CA LEU A 49 9.35 2.63 2.35
C LEU A 49 8.44 3.82 2.04
N ASN A 50 8.80 4.67 1.05
CA ASN A 50 7.94 5.78 0.63
C ASN A 50 6.65 5.30 -0.04
N LEU A 51 6.70 4.17 -0.75
CA LEU A 51 5.50 3.57 -1.33
C LEU A 51 4.56 3.04 -0.23
N ILE A 52 5.11 2.43 0.82
CA ILE A 52 4.33 1.98 1.99
C ILE A 52 3.66 3.18 2.68
N ALA A 53 4.41 4.26 2.92
CA ALA A 53 3.88 5.48 3.53
C ALA A 53 2.77 6.12 2.67
N SER A 54 2.94 6.16 1.35
CA SER A 54 1.92 6.63 0.43
C SER A 54 0.65 5.76 0.47
N VAL A 55 0.77 4.43 0.52
CA VAL A 55 -0.39 3.53 0.68
C VAL A 55 -1.12 3.80 1.99
N GLN A 56 -0.40 3.99 3.09
CA GLN A 56 -0.99 4.32 4.39
C GLN A 56 -1.75 5.64 4.36
N ARG A 57 -1.16 6.67 3.74
CA ARG A 57 -1.79 7.98 3.58
C ARG A 57 -3.03 7.94 2.67
N ILE A 58 -2.95 7.25 1.53
CA ILE A 58 -4.04 7.22 0.52
C ILE A 58 -5.25 6.39 1.00
N LEU A 59 -5.00 5.25 1.66
CA LEU A 59 -6.07 4.32 2.04
C LEU A 59 -6.55 4.53 3.47
N GLY A 60 -5.70 5.03 4.37
CA GLY A 60 -5.95 5.08 5.80
C GLY A 60 -6.07 3.70 6.44
N GLN A 61 -6.14 3.66 7.77
CA GLN A 61 -6.44 2.44 8.51
C GLN A 61 -7.96 2.18 8.51
N PRO A 62 -8.43 0.91 8.41
CA PRO A 62 -7.67 -0.35 8.40
C PRO A 62 -7.31 -0.86 6.98
N ALA A 63 -7.70 -0.15 5.92
CA ALA A 63 -7.55 -0.61 4.53
C ALA A 63 -6.08 -0.76 4.12
N ALA A 64 -5.23 0.19 4.52
CA ALA A 64 -3.79 0.14 4.28
C ALA A 64 -3.16 -1.10 4.93
N ALA A 65 -3.42 -1.37 6.21
CA ALA A 65 -2.87 -2.55 6.89
C ALA A 65 -3.24 -3.85 6.19
N ARG A 66 -4.49 -3.99 5.75
CA ARG A 66 -4.92 -5.19 5.01
C ARG A 66 -4.19 -5.34 3.67
N LEU A 67 -3.98 -4.24 2.93
CA LEU A 67 -3.31 -4.30 1.62
C LEU A 67 -1.81 -4.60 1.79
N LEU A 68 -1.18 -4.00 2.80
CA LEU A 68 0.22 -4.23 3.12
C LEU A 68 0.45 -5.66 3.65
N GLN A 69 -0.47 -6.19 4.47
CA GLN A 69 -0.42 -7.59 4.89
C GLN A 69 -0.50 -8.54 3.69
N TRP A 70 -1.35 -8.23 2.71
CA TRP A 70 -1.41 -8.99 1.46
C TRP A 70 -0.08 -8.97 0.70
N ALA A 71 0.52 -7.78 0.52
CA ALA A 71 1.80 -7.64 -0.17
C ALA A 71 2.91 -8.41 0.55
N ARG A 72 2.95 -8.35 1.89
CA ARG A 72 3.86 -9.14 2.72
C ARG A 72 3.68 -10.64 2.48
N MET A 73 2.45 -11.17 2.56
CA MET A 73 2.20 -12.60 2.32
C MET A 73 2.67 -13.04 0.93
N ARG A 74 2.50 -12.18 -0.09
CA ARG A 74 3.00 -12.46 -1.45
C ARG A 74 4.53 -12.42 -1.55
N ALA A 75 5.18 -11.57 -0.75
CA ALA A 75 6.63 -11.50 -0.69
C ALA A 75 7.23 -12.72 0.01
N THR A 76 6.61 -13.19 1.11
CA THR A 76 7.10 -14.31 1.95
C THR A 76 6.64 -15.69 1.47
N GLY A 77 5.64 -15.77 0.59
CA GLY A 77 5.06 -17.04 0.15
C GLY A 77 3.99 -17.61 1.08
N GLU A 78 3.54 -16.84 2.08
CA GLU A 78 2.44 -17.23 2.96
C GLU A 78 1.13 -17.48 2.20
N SER A 79 0.33 -18.43 2.71
CA SER A 79 -0.92 -18.86 2.09
C SER A 79 -2.04 -17.83 2.26
N ILE A 80 -2.39 -17.13 1.18
CA ILE A 80 -3.58 -16.26 1.13
C ILE A 80 -4.86 -17.04 1.43
N ARG A 81 -4.92 -18.32 1.05
CA ARG A 81 -6.08 -19.18 1.33
C ARG A 81 -6.26 -19.34 2.84
N SER A 82 -5.19 -19.65 3.57
CA SER A 82 -5.22 -19.81 5.02
C SER A 82 -5.62 -18.51 5.71
N PHE A 83 -5.03 -17.39 5.28
CA PHE A 83 -5.41 -16.07 5.78
C PHE A 83 -6.90 -15.74 5.58
N CYS A 84 -7.47 -16.05 4.41
CA CYS A 84 -8.89 -15.83 4.17
C CYS A 84 -9.77 -16.74 5.03
N LEU A 85 -9.39 -18.01 5.23
CA LEU A 85 -10.11 -18.95 6.09
C LEU A 85 -10.08 -18.49 7.55
N GLU A 86 -8.92 -18.17 8.09
CA GLU A 86 -8.73 -17.69 9.47
C GLU A 86 -9.49 -16.39 9.74
N SER A 87 -9.55 -15.50 8.76
CA SER A 87 -10.27 -14.23 8.87
C SER A 87 -11.77 -14.33 8.56
N GLY A 88 -12.29 -15.52 8.24
CA GLY A 88 -13.70 -15.73 7.90
C GLY A 88 -14.13 -15.02 6.62
N ARG A 89 -13.20 -14.74 5.70
CA ARG A 89 -13.45 -13.92 4.50
C ARG A 89 -13.52 -14.76 3.24
N ASN A 90 -14.48 -14.42 2.40
CA ASN A 90 -14.56 -14.97 1.06
C ASN A 90 -13.39 -14.48 0.20
N ARG A 91 -12.69 -15.44 -0.44
CA ARG A 91 -11.50 -15.18 -1.26
C ARG A 91 -11.79 -14.31 -2.49
N SER A 92 -12.94 -14.49 -3.13
CA SER A 92 -13.34 -13.69 -4.29
C SER A 92 -13.58 -12.23 -3.91
N ILE A 93 -14.24 -12.00 -2.78
CA ILE A 93 -14.44 -10.64 -2.22
C ILE A 93 -13.09 -10.00 -1.89
N PHE A 94 -12.17 -10.77 -1.31
CA PHE A 94 -10.83 -10.29 -0.99
C PHE A 94 -10.05 -9.84 -2.24
N TYR A 95 -10.05 -10.62 -3.32
CA TYR A 95 -9.35 -10.25 -4.56
C TYR A 95 -10.00 -9.06 -5.26
N TYR A 96 -11.34 -8.99 -5.27
CA TYR A 96 -12.06 -7.83 -5.79
C TYR A 96 -11.69 -6.56 -5.03
N TRP A 97 -11.76 -6.61 -3.69
CA TRP A 97 -11.37 -5.51 -2.82
C TRP A 97 -9.91 -5.09 -3.06
N ARG A 98 -8.98 -6.05 -3.12
CA ARG A 98 -7.56 -5.80 -3.37
C ARG A 98 -7.36 -5.04 -4.68
N LYS A 99 -7.97 -5.52 -5.78
CA LYS A 99 -7.87 -4.88 -7.11
C LYS A 99 -8.29 -3.41 -7.03
N ARG A 100 -9.45 -3.12 -6.41
CA ARG A 100 -9.93 -1.74 -6.26
C ARG A 100 -9.02 -0.86 -5.41
N MET A 101 -8.41 -1.40 -4.36
CA MET A 101 -7.49 -0.63 -3.53
C MET A 101 -6.19 -0.31 -4.28
N LEU A 102 -5.65 -1.25 -5.05
CA LEU A 102 -4.47 -1.03 -5.88
C LEU A 102 -4.74 0.03 -6.96
N GLU A 103 -5.89 -0.06 -7.65
CA GLU A 103 -6.32 0.93 -8.63
C GLU A 103 -6.47 2.33 -8.00
N LYS A 104 -7.04 2.41 -6.79
CA LYS A 104 -7.17 3.67 -6.05
C LYS A 104 -5.80 4.27 -5.73
N VAL A 105 -4.85 3.46 -5.25
CA VAL A 105 -3.48 3.92 -4.97
C VAL A 105 -2.82 4.42 -6.25
N ALA A 106 -2.90 3.65 -7.34
CA ALA A 106 -2.34 4.04 -8.62
C ALA A 106 -2.90 5.38 -9.13
N ALA A 107 -4.23 5.57 -9.04
CA ALA A 107 -4.88 6.82 -9.42
C ALA A 107 -4.38 8.01 -8.58
N SER A 108 -4.27 7.85 -7.26
CA SER A 108 -3.75 8.91 -6.39
C SER A 108 -2.28 9.24 -6.66
N LEU A 109 -1.42 8.24 -6.89
CA LEU A 109 -0.02 8.46 -7.23
C LEU A 109 0.13 9.18 -8.58
N ASN A 110 -0.71 8.87 -9.56
CA ASN A 110 -0.73 9.59 -10.84
C ASN A 110 -1.22 11.04 -10.68
N ALA A 111 -2.24 11.28 -9.84
CA ALA A 111 -2.71 12.64 -9.56
C ALA A 111 -1.62 13.50 -8.90
N GLU A 112 -0.94 12.96 -7.89
CA GLU A 112 0.18 13.63 -7.22
C GLU A 112 1.30 13.97 -8.21
N ARG A 113 1.62 13.04 -9.11
CA ARG A 113 2.60 13.25 -10.17
C ARG A 113 2.20 14.32 -11.17
N ALA A 114 0.91 14.44 -11.47
CA ALA A 114 0.39 15.50 -12.34
C ALA A 114 0.34 16.88 -11.65
N GLY A 115 0.87 17.01 -10.42
CA GLY A 115 0.78 18.22 -9.62
C GLY A 115 -0.63 18.49 -9.08
N GLN A 116 -1.56 17.53 -9.23
CA GLN A 116 -2.89 17.61 -8.66
C GLN A 116 -2.78 17.17 -7.20
N VAL A 117 -2.66 18.14 -6.29
CA VAL A 117 -2.68 17.86 -4.85
C VAL A 117 -3.99 17.15 -4.52
N ALA A 118 -3.89 15.88 -4.14
CA ALA A 118 -5.04 15.10 -3.71
C ALA A 118 -5.67 15.78 -2.49
N VAL A 119 -6.78 16.48 -2.70
CA VAL A 119 -7.55 17.10 -1.62
C VAL A 119 -7.95 15.99 -0.66
N PRO A 120 -7.61 16.08 0.64
CA PRO A 120 -8.06 15.08 1.61
C PRO A 120 -9.59 15.05 1.59
N ILE A 121 -10.15 13.85 1.42
CA ILE A 121 -11.60 13.64 1.54
C ILE A 121 -11.94 13.83 3.02
N THR A 122 -12.14 15.08 3.43
CA THR A 122 -12.67 15.42 4.74
C THR A 122 -14.05 14.78 4.81
N ARG A 123 -14.20 13.74 5.63
CA ARG A 123 -15.52 13.17 5.95
C ARG A 123 -16.39 14.29 6.49
N GLN A 124 -17.28 14.81 5.65
CA GLN A 124 -18.35 15.70 6.07
C GLN A 124 -19.22 14.90 7.05
N LYS A 125 -19.09 15.18 8.35
CA LYS A 125 -20.05 14.71 9.35
C LYS A 125 -21.39 15.30 8.96
N ARG A 126 -22.26 14.52 8.32
CA ARG A 126 -23.69 14.83 8.25
C ARG A 126 -24.21 14.77 9.69
N GLY A 127 -24.35 15.93 10.31
CA GLY A 127 -25.12 16.07 11.53
C GLY A 127 -26.56 15.71 11.21
N TYR A 128 -27.04 14.62 11.79
CA TYR A 128 -28.47 14.41 11.96
C TYR A 128 -28.88 15.25 13.17
N ARG A 129 -29.77 16.21 12.93
CA ARG A 129 -30.61 16.84 13.96
C ARG A 129 -31.82 15.95 14.19
#